data_AF-A0A972I1W1-F1
#
_entry.id   AF-A0A972I1W1-F1
#
_cell.length_a   1.000
_cell.length_b   1.000
_cell.length_c   1.000
_cell.angle_alpha   90.00
_cell.angle_beta   90.00
_cell.angle_gamma   90.00
#
_symmetry.space_group_name_H-M   'P 1'
#
loop_
_entity.id
_entity.type
_entity.pdbx_description
1 polymer ?
#
loop_
_entity_poly.entity_id
_entity_poly.type
_entity_poly.pdbx_seq_one_letter_code
_entity_poly.pdbx_strand_id
1 'polypeptide(L)'
;MGKALKEDCNNSSPQEATEDLVAFIRCSGDAAGKERFAGLKSCDEAKELGFIDGECQYGCLGVGSCIEKCEQDAMKLVDGKVIIDKEKCDGCGDCLDACPQNIIILVPREATVFIPCANEEEDEDKTRAICGFGCIGCGECEDICPEGAVKVIDNCAVIDYSKCVGCVACSVVCTKKIIVDEIHDLTEVKDHVAFVKCSGGVKAHAKFEELGITSCKEASEKRYEFPELCQVGCVGCGDCVEVCRFDAIKVIDGTAKVDPDKCVGCFDCVLECPNDIIIEVPYVGAKQVACSNTFDADFKKSVCDFGCVGCGDCVRNCPNGAITLEGSLAIINPDLCENCGICLYMCTRDVIREQAVPEYNYLQKAALDL
;
A
#
# COMPACT_ATOMS: atom_id res chain seq x y z
N MET A 1 -23.74 -1.68 -20.44
CA MET A 1 -23.53 -3.10 -20.11
C MET A 1 -22.97 -3.28 -18.70
N GLY A 2 -22.06 -2.42 -18.22
CA GLY A 2 -21.53 -2.50 -16.84
C GLY A 2 -22.56 -2.43 -15.71
N LYS A 3 -23.56 -1.55 -15.81
CA LYS A 3 -24.59 -1.38 -14.77
C LYS A 3 -25.43 -2.63 -14.48
N ALA A 4 -25.77 -3.42 -15.50
CA ALA A 4 -26.51 -4.68 -15.35
C ALA A 4 -25.64 -5.80 -14.77
N LEU A 5 -24.35 -5.87 -15.14
CA LEU A 5 -23.40 -6.83 -14.55
C LEU A 5 -23.06 -6.49 -13.09
N LYS A 6 -23.03 -5.19 -12.75
CA LYS A 6 -22.97 -4.72 -11.35
C LYS A 6 -24.24 -5.07 -10.59
N GLU A 7 -25.41 -4.93 -11.20
CA GLU A 7 -26.66 -5.40 -10.63
C GLU A 7 -26.66 -6.93 -10.46
N ASP A 8 -26.08 -7.73 -11.35
CA ASP A 8 -26.01 -9.20 -11.18
C ASP A 8 -24.96 -9.63 -10.13
N CYS A 9 -23.88 -8.86 -9.95
CA CYS A 9 -22.88 -9.12 -8.90
C CYS A 9 -23.25 -8.51 -7.53
N ASN A 10 -24.07 -7.45 -7.50
CA ASN A 10 -24.58 -6.80 -6.29
C ASN A 10 -26.00 -7.24 -5.90
N ASN A 11 -26.80 -7.75 -6.85
CA ASN A 11 -28.04 -8.50 -6.60
C ASN A 11 -27.73 -9.98 -6.77
N SER A 12 -27.44 -10.64 -5.66
CA SER A 12 -28.01 -11.96 -5.46
C SER A 12 -29.54 -11.82 -5.54
N SER A 13 -30.13 -12.02 -6.71
CA SER A 13 -31.59 -12.25 -6.79
C SER A 13 -31.93 -13.40 -5.84
N PRO A 14 -32.91 -13.27 -4.93
CA PRO A 14 -33.10 -14.22 -3.84
C PRO A 14 -33.60 -15.54 -4.42
N GLN A 15 -32.70 -16.51 -4.55
CA GLN A 15 -33.06 -17.89 -4.86
C GLN A 15 -33.09 -18.67 -3.54
N GLU A 16 -34.29 -18.70 -2.95
CA GLU A 16 -34.79 -19.74 -2.02
C GLU A 16 -33.75 -20.44 -1.11
N ALA A 17 -32.97 -19.65 -0.39
CA ALA A 17 -32.45 -19.95 0.92
C ALA A 17 -32.52 -18.63 1.70
N THR A 18 -32.94 -18.66 2.95
CA THR A 18 -32.86 -17.49 3.83
C THR A 18 -31.38 -17.23 4.10
N GLU A 19 -30.68 -16.61 3.16
CA GLU A 19 -29.26 -16.28 3.31
C GLU A 19 -29.14 -15.27 4.45
N ASP A 20 -28.30 -15.61 5.43
CA ASP A 20 -27.97 -14.74 6.55
C ASP A 20 -27.04 -13.66 6.02
N LEU A 21 -27.61 -12.50 5.68
CA LEU A 21 -26.92 -11.40 5.04
C LEU A 21 -26.59 -10.30 6.04
N VAL A 22 -25.50 -9.58 5.77
CA VAL A 22 -25.10 -8.38 6.50
C VAL A 22 -24.75 -7.27 5.51
N ALA A 23 -24.96 -6.02 5.95
CA ALA A 23 -24.56 -4.86 5.17
C ALA A 23 -23.04 -4.70 5.17
N PHE A 24 -22.48 -4.37 4.01
CA PHE A 24 -21.06 -4.07 3.81
C PHE A 24 -20.91 -2.79 2.98
N ILE A 25 -20.00 -1.92 3.40
CA ILE A 25 -19.75 -0.64 2.71
C ILE A 25 -18.49 -0.78 1.86
N ARG A 26 -18.64 -0.55 0.56
CA ARG A 26 -17.54 -0.58 -0.42
C ARG A 26 -16.66 0.68 -0.36
N CYS A 27 -16.15 1.02 0.82
CA CYS A 27 -15.23 2.14 1.01
C CYS A 27 -14.36 1.96 2.26
N SER A 28 -13.07 1.63 2.07
CA SER A 28 -12.05 1.66 3.13
C SER A 28 -11.32 3.00 3.24
N GLY A 29 -11.42 3.87 2.24
CA GLY A 29 -10.84 5.22 2.27
C GLY A 29 -11.68 6.22 3.04
N ASP A 30 -11.13 7.41 3.26
CA ASP A 30 -11.77 8.60 3.84
C ASP A 30 -11.64 9.83 2.93
N ALA A 31 -11.30 9.63 1.65
CA ALA A 31 -11.03 10.71 0.70
C ALA A 31 -12.28 11.49 0.24
N ALA A 32 -13.49 11.04 0.54
CA ALA A 32 -14.72 11.67 0.05
C ALA A 32 -15.16 12.83 0.96
N GLY A 33 -14.59 14.02 0.72
CA GLY A 33 -15.00 15.28 1.35
C GLY A 33 -15.00 15.30 2.88
N LYS A 34 -14.11 14.53 3.50
CA LYS A 34 -14.03 14.26 4.95
C LYS A 34 -14.27 15.49 5.83
N GLU A 35 -13.55 16.57 5.59
CA GLU A 35 -13.65 17.79 6.41
C GLU A 35 -14.79 18.70 5.95
N ARG A 36 -15.03 18.78 4.64
CA ARG A 36 -16.05 19.66 4.03
C ARG A 36 -17.47 19.20 4.33
N PHE A 37 -17.68 17.89 4.41
CA PHE A 37 -18.99 17.30 4.68
C PHE A 37 -19.25 17.08 6.17
N ALA A 38 -18.26 17.35 7.04
CA ALA A 38 -18.42 17.22 8.48
C ALA A 38 -19.54 18.15 8.99
N GLY A 39 -20.56 17.55 9.62
CA GLY A 39 -21.69 18.28 10.20
C GLY A 39 -22.84 18.63 9.24
N LEU A 40 -22.79 18.16 7.99
CA LEU A 40 -23.96 18.20 7.11
C LEU A 40 -25.08 17.31 7.66
N LYS A 41 -26.33 17.59 7.26
CA LYS A 41 -27.50 16.88 7.79
C LYS A 41 -27.75 15.55 7.11
N SER A 42 -27.37 15.42 5.84
CA SER A 42 -27.56 14.19 5.08
C SER A 42 -26.47 13.99 4.03
N CYS A 43 -26.31 12.74 3.61
CA CYS A 43 -25.47 12.38 2.48
C CYS A 43 -25.96 13.03 1.17
N ASP A 44 -27.26 13.31 1.02
CA ASP A 44 -27.79 14.01 -0.16
C ASP A 44 -27.29 15.46 -0.23
N GLU A 45 -27.29 16.16 0.90
CA GLU A 45 -26.76 17.53 1.01
C GLU A 45 -25.26 17.55 0.64
N ALA A 46 -24.50 16.56 1.11
CA ALA A 46 -23.09 16.41 0.73
C ALA A 46 -22.91 16.18 -0.78
N LYS A 47 -23.76 15.34 -1.39
CA LYS A 47 -23.73 15.07 -2.83
C LYS A 47 -24.10 16.32 -3.65
N GLU A 48 -25.05 17.12 -3.19
CA GLU A 48 -25.47 18.38 -3.84
C GLU A 48 -24.40 19.47 -3.74
N LEU A 49 -23.66 19.53 -2.64
CA LEU A 49 -22.53 20.45 -2.47
C LEU A 49 -21.41 20.18 -3.48
N GLY A 50 -21.31 18.94 -3.96
CA GLY A 50 -20.36 18.49 -4.96
C GLY A 50 -18.95 18.27 -4.40
N PHE A 51 -18.10 17.74 -5.27
CA PHE A 51 -16.72 17.35 -4.96
C PHE A 51 -15.74 18.35 -5.57
N ILE A 52 -14.63 18.57 -4.87
CA ILE A 52 -13.50 19.35 -5.39
C ILE A 52 -12.30 18.44 -5.70
N ASP A 53 -11.30 19.00 -6.38
CA ASP A 53 -10.07 18.28 -6.70
C ASP A 53 -9.43 17.68 -5.43
N GLY A 54 -9.05 16.41 -5.50
CA GLY A 54 -8.53 15.64 -4.37
C GLY A 54 -9.60 14.88 -3.58
N GLU A 55 -10.90 15.08 -3.84
CA GLU A 55 -11.96 14.32 -3.17
C GLU A 55 -12.45 13.13 -4.02
N CYS A 56 -12.69 12.00 -3.37
CA CYS A 56 -13.30 10.84 -4.02
C CYS A 56 -14.80 11.06 -4.22
N GLN A 57 -15.25 11.06 -5.48
CA GLN A 57 -16.67 11.22 -5.82
C GLN A 57 -17.52 9.95 -5.66
N TYR A 58 -16.88 8.79 -5.43
CA TYR A 58 -17.53 7.47 -5.36
C TYR A 58 -17.67 6.93 -3.93
N GLY A 59 -16.84 7.43 -3.00
CA GLY A 59 -16.69 6.85 -1.67
C GLY A 59 -17.81 7.25 -0.69
N CYS A 60 -17.69 6.73 0.54
CA CYS A 60 -18.59 7.09 1.64
C CYS A 60 -18.40 8.56 2.01
N LEU A 61 -19.48 9.34 2.02
CA LEU A 61 -19.44 10.79 2.32
C LEU A 61 -19.22 11.11 3.81
N GLY A 62 -19.21 10.10 4.68
CA GLY A 62 -18.95 10.28 6.11
C GLY A 62 -20.02 11.05 6.88
N VAL A 63 -21.22 11.25 6.31
CA VAL A 63 -22.32 11.99 7.00
C VAL A 63 -23.18 11.06 7.86
N GLY A 64 -23.51 9.86 7.36
CA GLY A 64 -24.20 8.84 8.15
C GLY A 64 -25.72 8.74 7.96
N SER A 65 -26.28 9.10 6.81
CA SER A 65 -27.72 8.88 6.54
C SER A 65 -28.18 7.43 6.69
N CYS A 66 -27.30 6.46 6.44
CA CYS A 66 -27.56 5.04 6.70
C CYS A 66 -27.66 4.69 8.20
N ILE A 67 -26.97 5.44 9.07
CA ILE A 67 -27.03 5.26 10.53
C ILE A 67 -28.43 5.63 11.04
N GLU A 68 -28.99 6.74 10.57
CA GLU A 68 -30.33 7.19 10.98
C GLU A 68 -31.44 6.21 10.60
N LYS A 69 -31.22 5.42 9.55
CA LYS A 69 -32.17 4.41 9.07
C LYS A 69 -32.01 3.06 9.74
N CYS A 70 -30.90 2.80 10.41
CA CYS A 70 -30.63 1.52 11.05
C CYS A 70 -31.36 1.41 12.39
N GLU A 71 -32.49 0.69 12.41
CA GLU A 71 -33.25 0.44 13.65
C GLU A 71 -32.50 -0.46 14.65
N GLN A 72 -31.54 -1.25 14.17
CA GLN A 72 -30.76 -2.18 15.00
C GLN A 72 -29.57 -1.55 15.73
N ASP A 73 -29.31 -0.24 15.54
CA ASP A 73 -28.11 0.43 16.08
C ASP A 73 -26.81 -0.32 15.73
N ALA A 74 -26.77 -0.87 14.51
CA ALA A 74 -25.65 -1.64 13.98
C ALA A 74 -24.58 -0.75 13.34
N MET A 75 -24.82 0.54 13.13
CA MET A 75 -23.92 1.43 12.38
C MET A 75 -23.43 2.59 13.24
N LYS A 76 -22.15 2.96 13.11
CA LYS A 76 -21.55 4.10 13.82
C LYS A 76 -20.57 4.86 12.94
N LEU A 77 -20.48 6.18 13.12
CA LEU A 77 -19.48 6.99 12.44
C LEU A 77 -18.20 7.07 13.29
N VAL A 78 -17.09 6.60 12.74
CA VAL A 78 -15.75 6.63 13.36
C VAL A 78 -14.78 7.21 12.33
N ASP A 79 -14.13 8.32 12.67
CA ASP A 79 -13.14 9.00 11.82
C ASP A 79 -13.62 9.31 10.38
N GLY A 80 -14.91 9.67 10.25
CA GLY A 80 -15.53 9.98 8.96
C GLY A 80 -15.93 8.74 8.15
N LYS A 81 -15.86 7.54 8.72
CA LYS A 81 -16.31 6.28 8.09
C LYS A 81 -17.44 5.65 8.88
N VAL A 82 -18.40 5.07 8.17
CA VAL A 82 -19.46 4.29 8.82
C VAL A 82 -18.93 2.87 9.03
N ILE A 83 -18.90 2.42 10.28
CA ILE A 83 -18.55 1.07 10.69
C ILE A 83 -19.83 0.31 11.01
N ILE A 84 -19.91 -0.94 10.57
CA ILE A 84 -21.06 -1.81 10.76
C ILE A 84 -20.68 -2.92 11.76
N ASP A 85 -21.46 -3.04 12.82
CA ASP A 85 -21.45 -4.16 13.76
C ASP A 85 -22.21 -5.32 13.12
N LYS A 86 -21.46 -6.32 12.63
CA LYS A 86 -22.04 -7.50 11.97
C LYS A 86 -23.02 -8.22 12.92
N GLU A 87 -22.74 -8.31 14.21
CA GLU A 87 -23.56 -9.06 15.17
C GLU A 87 -24.95 -8.44 15.40
N LYS A 88 -25.07 -7.13 15.20
CA LYS A 88 -26.35 -6.42 15.29
C LYS A 88 -27.08 -6.28 13.96
N CYS A 89 -26.36 -6.35 12.84
CA CYS A 89 -26.96 -6.23 11.53
C CYS A 89 -27.78 -7.48 11.21
N ASP A 90 -29.05 -7.30 10.87
CA ASP A 90 -30.00 -8.35 10.51
C ASP A 90 -30.20 -8.50 8.99
N GLY A 91 -29.48 -7.71 8.19
CA GLY A 91 -29.57 -7.75 6.73
C GLY A 91 -30.84 -7.12 6.14
N CYS A 92 -31.57 -6.26 6.86
CA CYS A 92 -32.84 -5.68 6.42
C CYS A 92 -32.77 -4.89 5.09
N GLY A 93 -31.61 -4.27 4.81
CA GLY A 93 -31.36 -3.53 3.57
C GLY A 93 -31.73 -2.04 3.59
N ASP A 94 -32.31 -1.49 4.66
CA ASP A 94 -32.77 -0.08 4.70
C ASP A 94 -31.66 0.95 4.43
N CYS A 95 -30.42 0.58 4.72
CA CYS A 95 -29.24 1.40 4.47
C CYS A 95 -28.87 1.54 2.98
N LEU A 96 -29.28 0.60 2.12
CA LEU A 96 -29.00 0.64 0.68
C LEU A 96 -29.70 1.85 0.04
N ASP A 97 -31.00 2.00 0.30
CA ASP A 97 -31.80 3.12 -0.20
C ASP A 97 -31.38 4.47 0.41
N ALA A 98 -30.82 4.44 1.63
CA ALA A 98 -30.35 5.63 2.32
C ALA A 98 -29.00 6.16 1.79
N CYS A 99 -28.29 5.37 0.98
CA CYS A 99 -26.96 5.71 0.50
C CYS A 99 -27.03 6.31 -0.91
N PRO A 100 -26.92 7.64 -1.09
CA PRO A 100 -26.99 8.25 -2.41
C PRO A 100 -25.78 7.93 -3.30
N GLN A 101 -24.74 7.30 -2.74
CA GLN A 101 -23.57 6.79 -3.44
C GLN A 101 -23.75 5.34 -3.96
N ASN A 102 -24.78 4.61 -3.49
CA ASN A 102 -25.02 3.21 -3.84
C ASN A 102 -23.83 2.28 -3.61
N ILE A 103 -23.10 2.48 -2.50
CA ILE A 103 -21.88 1.70 -2.16
C ILE A 103 -22.10 0.70 -1.04
N ILE A 104 -23.31 0.65 -0.47
CA ILE A 104 -23.67 -0.35 0.54
C ILE A 104 -24.27 -1.53 -0.21
N ILE A 105 -23.78 -2.73 0.09
CA ILE A 105 -24.26 -3.99 -0.48
C ILE A 105 -24.59 -4.96 0.65
N LEU A 106 -25.40 -5.97 0.35
CA LEU A 106 -25.60 -7.11 1.23
C LEU A 106 -24.64 -8.22 0.83
N VAL A 107 -24.00 -8.84 1.81
CA VAL A 107 -23.05 -9.95 1.63
C VAL A 107 -23.39 -11.06 2.63
N PRO A 108 -23.08 -12.33 2.32
CA PRO A 108 -23.25 -13.42 3.28
C PRO A 108 -22.48 -13.13 4.57
N ARG A 109 -23.08 -13.43 5.72
CA ARG A 109 -22.46 -13.20 7.03
C ARG A 109 -21.14 -13.94 7.17
N GLU A 110 -21.08 -15.16 6.64
CA GLU A 110 -19.89 -16.01 6.64
C GLU A 110 -18.84 -15.61 5.60
N ALA A 111 -19.08 -14.60 4.78
CA ALA A 111 -18.06 -14.09 3.86
C ALA A 111 -16.85 -13.59 4.67
N THR A 112 -15.66 -13.92 4.19
CA THR A 112 -14.39 -13.56 4.85
C THR A 112 -13.48 -12.70 3.99
N VAL A 113 -13.84 -12.53 2.72
CA VAL A 113 -13.06 -11.78 1.73
C VAL A 113 -13.92 -10.66 1.15
N PHE A 114 -13.39 -9.43 1.16
CA PHE A 114 -14.14 -8.24 0.79
C PHE A 114 -13.32 -7.29 -0.09
N ILE A 115 -13.98 -6.62 -1.04
CA ILE A 115 -13.38 -5.55 -1.84
C ILE A 115 -13.99 -4.21 -1.40
N PRO A 116 -13.31 -3.45 -0.53
CA PRO A 116 -13.86 -2.25 0.10
C PRO A 116 -13.63 -1.00 -0.77
N CYS A 117 -13.92 -1.10 -2.06
CA CYS A 117 -13.81 0.01 -2.99
C CYS A 117 -14.98 0.01 -3.98
N ALA A 118 -15.48 1.19 -4.30
CA ALA A 118 -16.47 1.45 -5.34
C ALA A 118 -15.99 2.51 -6.34
N ASN A 119 -14.69 2.84 -6.32
CA ASN A 119 -14.09 3.80 -7.24
C ASN A 119 -14.15 3.29 -8.67
N GLU A 120 -14.66 4.11 -9.58
CA GLU A 120 -14.72 3.84 -11.03
C GLU A 120 -13.78 4.75 -11.83
N GLU A 121 -12.89 5.51 -11.15
CA GLU A 121 -11.88 6.33 -11.83
C GLU A 121 -10.93 5.44 -12.64
N GLU A 122 -10.79 5.72 -13.94
CA GLU A 122 -9.99 4.96 -14.90
C GLU A 122 -8.50 5.33 -14.85
N ASP A 123 -8.19 6.56 -14.41
CA ASP A 123 -6.82 7.01 -14.23
C ASP A 123 -6.24 6.48 -12.88
N GLU A 124 -5.28 5.56 -12.99
CA GLU A 124 -4.61 4.97 -11.83
C GLU A 124 -3.87 6.02 -10.98
N ASP A 125 -3.16 6.96 -11.61
CA ASP A 125 -2.38 7.99 -10.89
C ASP A 125 -3.33 8.91 -10.12
N LYS A 126 -4.45 9.28 -10.75
CA LYS A 126 -5.50 10.05 -10.09
C LYS A 126 -6.15 9.26 -8.96
N THR A 127 -6.40 7.97 -9.15
CA THR A 127 -6.92 7.10 -8.08
C THR A 127 -5.98 7.07 -6.88
N ARG A 128 -4.68 6.90 -7.11
CA ARG A 128 -3.66 6.87 -6.05
C ARG A 128 -3.53 8.20 -5.32
N ALA A 129 -3.55 9.30 -6.06
CA ALA A 129 -3.49 10.65 -5.52
C ALA A 129 -4.72 11.00 -4.66
N ILE A 130 -5.91 10.54 -5.06
CA ILE A 130 -7.15 10.77 -4.31
C ILE A 130 -7.26 9.82 -3.11
N CYS A 131 -6.99 8.53 -3.28
CA CYS A 131 -7.22 7.52 -2.26
C CYS A 131 -6.21 6.38 -2.33
N GLY A 132 -5.37 6.25 -1.30
CA GLY A 132 -4.43 5.14 -1.19
C GLY A 132 -5.10 3.75 -1.20
N PHE A 133 -6.39 3.67 -0.82
CA PHE A 133 -7.20 2.44 -0.81
C PHE A 133 -8.01 2.22 -2.10
N GLY A 134 -7.83 3.05 -3.12
CA GLY A 134 -8.54 2.93 -4.39
C GLY A 134 -8.15 1.67 -5.16
N CYS A 135 -9.16 0.93 -5.66
CA CYS A 135 -8.96 -0.07 -6.69
C CYS A 135 -8.60 0.64 -8.00
N ILE A 136 -7.58 0.11 -8.69
CA ILE A 136 -7.05 0.64 -9.94
C ILE A 136 -7.49 -0.18 -11.16
N GLY A 137 -8.37 -1.17 -10.97
CA GLY A 137 -8.92 -1.98 -12.05
C GLY A 137 -7.94 -2.89 -12.80
N CYS A 138 -6.78 -3.25 -12.22
CA CYS A 138 -5.71 -3.96 -12.94
C CYS A 138 -6.06 -5.39 -13.43
N GLY A 139 -7.10 -6.03 -12.89
CA GLY A 139 -7.57 -7.35 -13.36
C GLY A 139 -6.91 -8.58 -12.72
N GLU A 140 -5.77 -8.45 -12.04
CA GLU A 140 -5.05 -9.63 -11.50
C GLU A 140 -5.90 -10.52 -10.57
N CYS A 141 -6.75 -9.88 -9.76
CA CYS A 141 -7.67 -10.58 -8.86
C CYS A 141 -8.79 -11.35 -9.60
N GLU A 142 -9.19 -10.90 -10.78
CA GLU A 142 -10.12 -11.61 -11.66
C GLU A 142 -9.41 -12.79 -12.33
N ASP A 143 -8.20 -12.57 -12.85
CA ASP A 143 -7.43 -13.58 -13.57
C ASP A 143 -7.06 -14.78 -12.69
N ILE A 144 -6.73 -14.55 -11.41
CA ILE A 144 -6.34 -15.62 -10.48
C ILE A 144 -7.53 -16.38 -9.90
N CYS A 145 -8.76 -15.88 -10.03
CA CYS A 145 -9.91 -16.43 -9.34
C CYS A 145 -10.35 -17.78 -9.92
N PRO A 146 -10.20 -18.91 -9.20
CA PRO A 146 -10.45 -20.24 -9.75
C PRO A 146 -11.94 -20.49 -10.08
N GLU A 147 -12.83 -19.87 -9.31
CA GLU A 147 -14.30 -20.01 -9.48
C GLU A 147 -14.90 -18.92 -10.38
N GLY A 148 -14.08 -17.99 -10.89
CA GLY A 148 -14.56 -16.84 -11.65
C GLY A 148 -15.51 -15.93 -10.86
N ALA A 149 -15.40 -15.93 -9.53
CA ALA A 149 -16.20 -15.12 -8.61
C ALA A 149 -15.81 -13.63 -8.61
N VAL A 150 -14.57 -13.30 -8.97
CA VAL A 150 -14.09 -11.91 -9.02
C VAL A 150 -14.20 -11.38 -10.45
N LYS A 151 -14.75 -10.17 -10.60
CA LYS A 151 -14.87 -9.46 -11.88
C LYS A 151 -14.51 -7.99 -11.74
N VAL A 152 -13.80 -7.43 -12.72
CA VAL A 152 -13.59 -5.98 -12.84
C VAL A 152 -14.71 -5.38 -13.69
N ILE A 153 -15.49 -4.49 -13.10
CA ILE A 153 -16.63 -3.83 -13.76
C ILE A 153 -16.54 -2.32 -13.53
N ASP A 154 -16.52 -1.56 -14.63
CA ASP A 154 -16.27 -0.10 -14.66
C ASP A 154 -15.08 0.27 -13.75
N ASN A 155 -13.92 -0.30 -14.07
CA ASN A 155 -12.64 -0.13 -13.38
C ASN A 155 -12.56 -0.53 -11.89
N CYS A 156 -13.58 -1.22 -11.36
CA CYS A 156 -13.60 -1.65 -9.97
C CYS A 156 -13.83 -3.16 -9.85
N ALA A 157 -13.02 -3.84 -9.05
CA ALA A 157 -13.23 -5.25 -8.75
C ALA A 157 -14.48 -5.47 -7.89
N VAL A 158 -15.23 -6.53 -8.17
CA VAL A 158 -16.47 -6.95 -7.50
C VAL A 158 -16.43 -8.46 -7.27
N ILE A 159 -17.05 -8.94 -6.19
CA ILE A 159 -17.17 -10.36 -5.86
C ILE A 159 -18.61 -10.81 -6.06
N ASP A 160 -18.81 -11.86 -6.83
CA ASP A 160 -20.02 -12.69 -6.84
C ASP A 160 -19.91 -13.73 -5.72
N TYR A 161 -20.59 -13.47 -4.60
CA TYR A 161 -20.52 -14.34 -3.43
C TYR A 161 -21.17 -15.70 -3.63
N SER A 162 -22.04 -15.87 -4.65
CA SER A 162 -22.61 -17.19 -4.96
C SER A 162 -21.57 -18.18 -5.51
N LYS A 163 -20.46 -17.66 -6.02
CA LYS A 163 -19.32 -18.45 -6.54
C LYS A 163 -18.10 -18.40 -5.62
N CYS A 164 -18.02 -17.40 -4.74
CA CYS A 164 -16.84 -17.20 -3.91
C CYS A 164 -16.72 -18.29 -2.85
N VAL A 165 -15.62 -19.04 -2.89
CA VAL A 165 -15.30 -20.09 -1.91
C VAL A 165 -14.35 -19.61 -0.80
N GLY A 166 -14.04 -18.31 -0.73
CA GLY A 166 -13.16 -17.75 0.30
C GLY A 166 -11.70 -18.22 0.22
N CYS A 167 -11.20 -18.56 -0.98
CA CYS A 167 -9.84 -19.09 -1.18
C CYS A 167 -8.71 -18.05 -1.06
N VAL A 168 -9.03 -16.76 -0.88
CA VAL A 168 -8.12 -15.63 -0.66
C VAL A 168 -7.09 -15.32 -1.77
N ALA A 169 -7.10 -16.06 -2.89
CA ALA A 169 -6.20 -15.85 -4.02
C ALA A 169 -6.21 -14.40 -4.53
N CYS A 170 -7.39 -13.77 -4.60
CA CYS A 170 -7.54 -12.37 -4.98
C CYS A 170 -6.89 -11.40 -4.00
N SER A 171 -6.92 -11.68 -2.69
CA SER A 171 -6.29 -10.84 -1.66
C SER A 171 -4.77 -10.92 -1.75
N VAL A 172 -4.23 -12.13 -1.93
CA VAL A 172 -2.79 -12.36 -2.07
C VAL A 172 -2.23 -11.64 -3.30
N VAL A 173 -2.88 -11.75 -4.47
CA VAL A 173 -2.38 -11.15 -5.71
C VAL A 173 -2.61 -9.64 -5.79
N CYS A 174 -3.51 -9.07 -4.98
CA CYS A 174 -3.83 -7.65 -5.06
C CYS A 174 -2.58 -6.77 -4.82
N THR A 175 -2.05 -6.15 -5.86
CA THR A 175 -0.87 -5.25 -5.78
C THR A 175 -1.13 -4.04 -4.89
N LYS A 176 -2.37 -3.53 -4.86
CA LYS A 176 -2.81 -2.48 -3.95
C LYS A 176 -2.98 -2.96 -2.50
N LYS A 177 -3.03 -4.27 -2.23
CA LYS A 177 -3.29 -4.86 -0.90
C LYS A 177 -4.50 -4.22 -0.20
N ILE A 178 -5.60 -4.03 -0.94
CA ILE A 178 -6.85 -3.41 -0.46
C ILE A 178 -7.97 -4.43 -0.22
N ILE A 179 -7.86 -5.63 -0.78
CA ILE A 179 -8.86 -6.68 -0.60
C ILE A 179 -8.66 -7.24 0.82
N VAL A 180 -9.67 -7.07 1.65
CA VAL A 180 -9.66 -7.45 3.06
C VAL A 180 -9.94 -8.93 3.18
N ASP A 181 -9.07 -9.63 3.90
CA ASP A 181 -9.23 -10.99 4.36
C ASP A 181 -9.32 -10.94 5.89
N GLU A 182 -10.42 -11.43 6.47
CA GLU A 182 -10.64 -11.42 7.92
C GLU A 182 -10.00 -12.63 8.64
N ILE A 183 -9.46 -13.60 7.90
CA ILE A 183 -8.84 -14.81 8.46
C ILE A 183 -7.32 -14.70 8.51
N HIS A 184 -6.68 -14.27 7.41
CA HIS A 184 -5.22 -14.27 7.29
C HIS A 184 -4.63 -12.87 7.43
N ASP A 185 -3.43 -12.81 8.00
CA ASP A 185 -2.66 -11.58 8.15
C ASP A 185 -1.78 -11.34 6.92
N LEU A 186 -2.08 -10.28 6.14
CA LEU A 186 -1.29 -9.90 4.97
C LEU A 186 0.17 -9.59 5.29
N THR A 187 0.49 -9.22 6.53
CA THR A 187 1.88 -9.00 6.95
C THR A 187 2.68 -10.30 7.02
N GLU A 188 2.02 -11.46 7.12
CA GLU A 188 2.66 -12.78 7.16
C GLU A 188 2.75 -13.45 5.78
N VAL A 189 1.97 -12.98 4.79
CA VAL A 189 1.84 -13.59 3.45
C VAL A 189 2.58 -12.78 2.36
N LYS A 190 3.49 -11.87 2.76
CA LYS A 190 4.29 -11.06 1.85
C LYS A 190 5.53 -11.81 1.34
N ASP A 191 5.79 -11.69 0.05
CA ASP A 191 7.00 -12.18 -0.62
C ASP A 191 8.07 -11.08 -0.73
N HIS A 192 7.64 -9.83 -0.91
CA HIS A 192 8.50 -8.66 -1.06
C HIS A 192 8.11 -7.51 -0.12
N VAL A 193 9.10 -6.68 0.22
CA VAL A 193 8.96 -5.49 1.08
C VAL A 193 9.69 -4.29 0.47
N ALA A 194 9.30 -3.10 0.89
CA ALA A 194 9.97 -1.87 0.48
C ALA A 194 11.33 -1.72 1.20
N PHE A 195 12.33 -1.24 0.47
CA PHE A 195 13.67 -0.99 1.00
C PHE A 195 14.21 0.36 0.55
N VAL A 196 14.67 1.18 1.50
CA VAL A 196 15.24 2.50 1.23
C VAL A 196 16.74 2.37 0.96
N LYS A 197 17.17 2.65 -0.27
CA LYS A 197 18.57 2.70 -0.72
C LYS A 197 19.29 3.98 -0.28
N CYS A 198 19.17 4.31 1.00
CA CYS A 198 19.91 5.38 1.64
C CYS A 198 20.32 4.96 3.06
N SER A 199 21.63 4.83 3.28
CA SER A 199 22.18 4.42 4.56
C SER A 199 21.90 5.43 5.68
N GLY A 200 21.79 6.71 5.33
CA GLY A 200 21.42 7.75 6.26
C GLY A 200 22.06 9.10 5.94
N GLY A 201 21.89 10.01 6.90
CA GLY A 201 22.46 11.35 6.90
C GLY A 201 21.38 12.41 7.07
N VAL A 202 21.73 13.47 7.79
CA VAL A 202 20.80 14.56 8.12
C VAL A 202 20.96 15.79 7.23
N LYS A 203 22.04 15.88 6.43
CA LYS A 203 22.42 17.11 5.70
C LYS A 203 21.29 17.64 4.81
N ALA A 204 20.70 16.76 3.98
CA ALA A 204 19.62 17.14 3.09
C ALA A 204 18.36 17.50 3.88
N HIS A 205 17.96 16.65 4.83
CA HIS A 205 16.79 16.88 5.66
C HIS A 205 16.85 18.20 6.42
N ALA A 206 17.95 18.46 7.14
CA ALA A 206 18.14 19.70 7.87
C ALA A 206 18.10 20.92 6.93
N LYS A 207 18.63 20.79 5.71
CA LYS A 207 18.61 21.89 4.74
C LYS A 207 17.20 22.21 4.24
N PHE A 208 16.41 21.19 3.90
CA PHE A 208 15.06 21.39 3.40
C PHE A 208 14.09 21.78 4.52
N GLU A 209 14.31 21.29 5.74
CA GLU A 209 13.61 21.75 6.94
C GLU A 209 13.87 23.25 7.20
N GLU A 210 15.13 23.71 7.11
CA GLU A 210 15.48 25.15 7.22
C GLU A 210 14.73 26.02 6.22
N LEU A 211 14.49 25.50 5.01
CA LEU A 211 13.76 26.19 3.94
C LEU A 211 12.23 26.09 4.07
N GLY A 212 11.72 25.37 5.08
CA GLY A 212 10.30 25.12 5.27
C GLY A 212 9.67 24.20 4.23
N ILE A 213 10.48 23.38 3.55
CA ILE A 213 10.01 22.47 2.51
C ILE A 213 9.56 21.16 3.15
N THR A 214 8.28 20.85 2.98
CA THR A 214 7.61 19.69 3.61
C THR A 214 7.35 18.54 2.64
N SER A 215 7.64 18.69 1.35
CA SER A 215 7.46 17.63 0.34
C SER A 215 8.81 17.19 -0.24
N CYS A 216 8.96 15.88 -0.41
CA CYS A 216 10.08 15.28 -1.11
C CYS A 216 10.15 15.74 -2.56
N LYS A 217 8.99 15.93 -3.22
CA LYS A 217 8.92 16.37 -4.62
C LYS A 217 9.55 17.75 -4.78
N GLU A 218 9.10 18.73 -4.00
CA GLU A 218 9.67 20.08 -4.01
C GLU A 218 11.15 20.08 -3.63
N ALA A 219 11.53 19.31 -2.59
CA ALA A 219 12.91 19.23 -2.14
C ALA A 219 13.84 18.63 -3.22
N SER A 220 13.34 17.64 -3.98
CA SER A 220 14.11 16.99 -5.04
C SER A 220 14.24 17.90 -6.27
N GLU A 221 13.21 18.68 -6.59
CA GLU A 221 13.27 19.71 -7.64
C GLU A 221 14.30 20.80 -7.33
N LYS A 222 14.43 21.25 -6.08
CA LYS A 222 15.40 22.30 -5.69
C LYS A 222 16.80 21.78 -5.38
N ARG A 223 17.01 20.47 -5.39
CA ARG A 223 18.23 19.84 -4.87
C ARG A 223 19.52 20.28 -5.57
N TYR A 224 19.44 20.57 -6.87
CA TYR A 224 20.58 21.02 -7.67
C TYR A 224 21.10 22.40 -7.29
N GLU A 225 20.30 23.21 -6.56
CA GLU A 225 20.70 24.51 -6.03
C GLU A 225 21.71 24.38 -4.87
N PHE A 226 21.84 23.18 -4.30
CA PHE A 226 22.68 22.87 -3.14
C PHE A 226 23.72 21.79 -3.49
N PRO A 227 24.81 22.17 -4.20
CA PRO A 227 25.81 21.21 -4.69
C PRO A 227 26.57 20.47 -3.57
N GLU A 228 26.52 20.97 -2.33
CA GLU A 228 27.06 20.31 -1.14
C GLU A 228 26.23 19.11 -0.67
N LEU A 229 25.00 18.95 -1.18
CA LEU A 229 24.13 17.85 -0.84
C LEU A 229 24.31 16.65 -1.77
N CYS A 230 24.02 15.46 -1.25
CA CYS A 230 23.90 14.26 -2.07
C CYS A 230 22.72 14.43 -3.03
N GLN A 231 22.99 14.38 -4.34
CA GLN A 231 21.97 14.63 -5.36
C GLN A 231 21.00 13.46 -5.58
N VAL A 232 21.21 12.30 -4.93
CA VAL A 232 20.39 11.09 -5.10
C VAL A 232 19.68 10.61 -3.82
N GLY A 233 20.23 10.91 -2.64
CA GLY A 233 19.78 10.31 -1.38
C GLY A 233 18.37 10.72 -0.92
N CYS A 234 17.99 10.25 0.27
CA CYS A 234 16.73 10.66 0.89
C CYS A 234 16.81 12.15 1.30
N VAL A 235 15.72 12.90 1.08
CA VAL A 235 15.56 14.27 1.60
C VAL A 235 14.90 14.31 2.97
N GLY A 236 14.25 13.23 3.40
CA GLY A 236 13.63 13.15 4.73
C GLY A 236 12.35 13.97 4.93
N CYS A 237 11.66 14.42 3.87
CA CYS A 237 10.41 15.18 4.02
C CYS A 237 9.20 14.30 4.37
N GLY A 238 9.21 13.02 3.96
CA GLY A 238 8.23 12.04 4.46
C GLY A 238 7.07 11.69 3.54
N ASP A 239 7.07 12.04 2.25
CA ASP A 239 5.98 11.71 1.31
C ASP A 239 5.66 10.20 1.30
N CYS A 240 6.70 9.35 1.37
CA CYS A 240 6.55 7.89 1.53
C CYS A 240 5.86 7.46 2.84
N VAL A 241 5.97 8.26 3.91
CA VAL A 241 5.28 8.02 5.19
C VAL A 241 3.80 8.34 5.03
N GLU A 242 3.47 9.47 4.39
CA GLU A 242 2.09 9.89 4.16
C GLU A 242 1.29 8.88 3.32
N VAL A 243 1.89 8.30 2.29
CA VAL A 243 1.22 7.27 1.47
C VAL A 243 1.20 5.88 2.11
N CYS A 244 1.93 5.67 3.23
CA CYS A 244 2.00 4.37 3.88
C CYS A 244 0.75 4.09 4.73
N ARG A 245 -0.14 3.25 4.21
CA ARG A 245 -1.41 2.85 4.88
C ARG A 245 -1.24 1.90 6.08
N PHE A 246 -0.02 1.44 6.34
CA PHE A 246 0.27 0.37 7.30
C PHE A 246 1.22 0.81 8.42
N ASP A 247 1.52 2.11 8.53
CA ASP A 247 2.49 2.66 9.51
C ASP A 247 3.85 1.93 9.47
N ALA A 248 4.25 1.49 8.28
CA ALA A 248 5.46 0.72 8.05
C ALA A 248 6.68 1.62 7.77
N ILE A 249 6.52 2.94 7.63
CA ILE A 249 7.61 3.84 7.25
C ILE A 249 7.70 5.01 8.23
N LYS A 250 8.91 5.32 8.69
CA LYS A 250 9.20 6.49 9.53
C LYS A 250 10.45 7.19 9.04
N VAL A 251 10.49 8.51 9.14
CA VAL A 251 11.75 9.26 8.94
C VAL A 251 12.52 9.25 10.26
N ILE A 252 13.72 8.66 10.24
CA ILE A 252 14.63 8.60 11.39
C ILE A 252 15.97 9.17 10.94
N ASP A 253 16.48 10.15 11.69
CA ASP A 253 17.73 10.86 11.38
C ASP A 253 17.77 11.38 9.92
N GLY A 254 16.67 11.99 9.49
CA GLY A 254 16.53 12.59 8.16
C GLY A 254 16.41 11.58 7.00
N THR A 255 16.22 10.29 7.29
CA THR A 255 16.10 9.25 6.27
C THR A 255 14.90 8.33 6.54
N ALA A 256 14.13 8.02 5.51
CA ALA A 256 13.04 7.04 5.62
C ALA A 256 13.58 5.65 5.98
N LYS A 257 12.92 4.98 6.92
CA LYS A 257 13.19 3.60 7.37
C LYS A 257 11.90 2.81 7.28
N VAL A 258 11.98 1.64 6.67
CA VAL A 258 10.86 0.71 6.53
C VAL A 258 10.97 -0.33 7.65
N ASP A 259 9.87 -0.52 8.36
CA ASP A 259 9.60 -1.67 9.21
C ASP A 259 9.08 -2.80 8.32
N PRO A 260 9.90 -3.83 8.04
CA PRO A 260 9.51 -4.89 7.14
C PRO A 260 8.39 -5.75 7.72
N ASP A 261 8.22 -5.80 9.05
CA ASP A 261 7.16 -6.60 9.70
C ASP A 261 5.78 -5.99 9.44
N LYS A 262 5.68 -4.65 9.38
CA LYS A 262 4.43 -3.95 9.04
C LYS A 262 4.20 -3.76 7.54
N CYS A 263 5.25 -3.83 6.74
CA CYS A 263 5.11 -3.70 5.28
C CYS A 263 4.29 -4.87 4.73
N VAL A 264 3.36 -4.59 3.81
CA VAL A 264 2.54 -5.62 3.13
C VAL A 264 2.88 -5.78 1.64
N GLY A 265 3.92 -5.09 1.16
CA GLY A 265 4.34 -5.16 -0.24
C GLY A 265 3.38 -4.50 -1.24
N CYS A 266 2.74 -3.37 -0.88
CA CYS A 266 1.87 -2.62 -1.82
C CYS A 266 2.62 -1.60 -2.70
N PHE A 267 3.86 -1.26 -2.32
CA PHE A 267 4.78 -0.39 -3.05
C PHE A 267 4.28 1.02 -3.44
N ASP A 268 3.21 1.52 -2.82
CA ASP A 268 2.78 2.93 -3.00
C ASP A 268 3.92 3.91 -2.68
N CYS A 269 4.74 3.60 -1.68
CA CYS A 269 5.92 4.39 -1.33
C CYS A 269 7.05 4.36 -2.39
N VAL A 270 7.13 3.32 -3.23
CA VAL A 270 8.08 3.25 -4.34
C VAL A 270 7.69 4.28 -5.40
N LEU A 271 6.40 4.32 -5.74
CA LEU A 271 5.83 5.26 -6.71
C LEU A 271 5.91 6.71 -6.23
N GLU A 272 5.70 6.93 -4.93
CA GLU A 272 5.71 8.28 -4.35
C GLU A 272 7.12 8.88 -4.23
N CYS A 273 8.18 8.06 -4.28
CA CYS A 273 9.53 8.56 -4.03
C CYS A 273 10.11 9.28 -5.27
N PRO A 274 10.25 10.62 -5.27
CA PRO A 274 10.73 11.36 -6.45
C PRO A 274 12.23 11.15 -6.76
N ASN A 275 12.93 10.38 -5.93
CA ASN A 275 14.35 10.06 -6.12
C ASN A 275 14.59 8.60 -6.51
N ASP A 276 13.54 7.79 -6.66
CA ASP A 276 13.62 6.37 -7.04
C ASP A 276 14.58 5.54 -6.15
N ILE A 277 14.62 5.87 -4.86
CA ILE A 277 15.51 5.20 -3.89
C ILE A 277 14.80 4.18 -3.01
N ILE A 278 13.47 4.10 -3.07
CA ILE A 278 12.72 3.03 -2.40
C ILE A 278 12.49 1.96 -3.46
N ILE A 279 12.90 0.73 -3.18
CA ILE A 279 12.78 -0.39 -4.12
C ILE A 279 12.06 -1.56 -3.48
N GLU A 280 11.48 -2.40 -4.33
CA GLU A 280 11.01 -3.73 -3.96
C GLU A 280 12.19 -4.68 -3.77
N VAL A 281 12.20 -5.41 -2.65
CA VAL A 281 13.20 -6.44 -2.36
C VAL A 281 12.53 -7.66 -1.73
N PRO A 282 13.09 -8.87 -1.90
CA PRO A 282 12.56 -10.05 -1.23
C PRO A 282 12.53 -9.86 0.29
N TYR A 283 11.43 -10.26 0.93
CA TYR A 283 11.26 -10.17 2.38
C TYR A 283 12.30 -11.01 3.13
N VAL A 284 12.69 -12.15 2.56
CA VAL A 284 13.60 -13.11 3.21
C VAL A 284 14.99 -13.09 2.55
N GLY A 285 16.04 -12.97 3.37
CA GLY A 285 17.41 -13.37 3.04
C GLY A 285 18.18 -12.46 2.05
N ALA A 286 17.54 -11.46 1.45
CA ALA A 286 18.19 -10.55 0.53
C ALA A 286 18.96 -9.46 1.27
N LYS A 287 20.30 -9.49 1.15
CA LYS A 287 21.16 -8.36 1.54
C LYS A 287 21.10 -7.29 0.47
N GLN A 288 21.06 -6.03 0.90
CA GLN A 288 20.93 -4.89 0.00
C GLN A 288 21.95 -3.82 0.28
N VAL A 289 22.45 -3.17 -0.78
CA VAL A 289 23.31 -1.98 -0.64
C VAL A 289 22.41 -0.78 -0.44
N ALA A 290 22.44 -0.20 0.77
CA ALA A 290 21.66 0.98 1.15
C ALA A 290 22.27 2.28 0.55
N CYS A 291 22.39 2.35 -0.77
CA CYS A 291 22.85 3.51 -1.50
C CYS A 291 22.35 3.44 -2.96
N SER A 292 21.77 4.53 -3.46
CA SER A 292 21.45 4.69 -4.89
C SER A 292 22.42 5.60 -5.64
N ASN A 293 23.40 6.19 -4.97
CA ASN A 293 24.29 7.16 -5.60
C ASN A 293 25.36 6.47 -6.46
N THR A 294 25.27 6.67 -7.78
CA THR A 294 26.16 6.09 -8.81
C THR A 294 27.30 7.03 -9.25
N PHE A 295 27.35 8.28 -8.75
CA PHE A 295 28.44 9.22 -9.08
C PHE A 295 29.81 8.68 -8.66
N ASP A 296 30.89 9.23 -9.21
CA ASP A 296 32.23 8.78 -8.85
C ASP A 296 32.51 8.87 -7.34
N ALA A 297 33.47 8.06 -6.88
CA ALA A 297 33.74 7.90 -5.46
C ALA A 297 34.21 9.19 -4.79
N ASP A 298 34.87 10.09 -5.51
CA ASP A 298 35.43 11.31 -4.92
C ASP A 298 34.35 12.37 -4.73
N PHE A 299 33.45 12.53 -5.71
CA PHE A 299 32.25 13.32 -5.53
C PHE A 299 31.37 12.77 -4.39
N LYS A 300 31.15 11.45 -4.33
CA LYS A 300 30.34 10.87 -3.24
C LYS A 300 30.91 11.18 -1.85
N LYS A 301 32.23 11.10 -1.68
CA LYS A 301 32.89 11.39 -0.40
C LYS A 301 32.82 12.87 -0.03
N SER A 302 32.72 13.79 -1.00
CA SER A 302 32.62 15.22 -0.70
C SER A 302 31.24 15.61 -0.14
N VAL A 303 30.19 14.86 -0.50
CA VAL A 303 28.80 15.16 -0.08
C VAL A 303 28.22 14.16 0.93
N CYS A 304 28.73 12.93 1.01
CA CYS A 304 28.12 11.84 1.78
C CYS A 304 29.12 11.00 2.59
N ASP A 305 28.84 10.87 3.88
CA ASP A 305 29.67 10.09 4.83
C ASP A 305 29.22 8.63 4.97
N PHE A 306 28.06 8.26 4.41
CA PHE A 306 27.40 6.96 4.67
C PHE A 306 27.30 6.05 3.43
N GLY A 307 27.40 6.61 2.22
CA GLY A 307 27.13 5.87 0.97
C GLY A 307 28.23 4.90 0.56
N CYS A 308 27.90 3.99 -0.37
CA CYS A 308 28.87 3.10 -1.01
C CYS A 308 29.87 3.92 -1.83
N VAL A 309 31.16 3.59 -1.75
CA VAL A 309 32.24 4.26 -2.51
C VAL A 309 32.82 3.38 -3.63
N GLY A 310 32.28 2.17 -3.84
CA GLY A 310 32.69 1.30 -4.93
C GLY A 310 34.09 0.71 -4.78
N CYS A 311 34.57 0.45 -3.55
CA CYS A 311 35.92 -0.12 -3.34
C CYS A 311 36.09 -1.56 -3.88
N GLY A 312 34.96 -2.27 -4.10
CA GLY A 312 34.94 -3.63 -4.63
C GLY A 312 35.30 -4.73 -3.65
N ASP A 313 35.46 -4.45 -2.35
CA ASP A 313 35.80 -5.47 -1.35
C ASP A 313 34.70 -6.53 -1.23
N CYS A 314 33.43 -6.13 -1.20
CA CYS A 314 32.31 -7.07 -1.19
C CYS A 314 32.29 -7.96 -2.44
N VAL A 315 32.61 -7.41 -3.63
CA VAL A 315 32.68 -8.16 -4.89
C VAL A 315 33.78 -9.20 -4.85
N ARG A 316 35.00 -8.81 -4.45
CA ARG A 316 36.17 -9.73 -4.40
C ARG A 316 35.99 -10.88 -3.41
N ASN A 317 35.15 -10.70 -2.39
CA ASN A 317 34.97 -11.68 -1.32
C ASN A 317 33.61 -12.37 -1.37
N CYS A 318 32.79 -12.11 -2.40
CA CYS A 318 31.53 -12.81 -2.59
C CYS A 318 31.81 -14.23 -3.13
N PRO A 319 31.55 -15.30 -2.36
CA PRO A 319 31.96 -16.66 -2.74
C PRO A 319 31.17 -17.21 -3.93
N ASN A 320 29.95 -16.72 -4.13
CA ASN A 320 29.03 -17.18 -5.17
C ASN A 320 28.81 -16.14 -6.30
N GLY A 321 29.56 -15.04 -6.29
CA GLY A 321 29.51 -14.03 -7.35
C GLY A 321 28.21 -13.21 -7.40
N ALA A 322 27.42 -13.18 -6.32
CA ALA A 322 26.16 -12.42 -6.24
C ALA A 322 26.33 -10.89 -6.29
N ILE A 323 27.55 -10.35 -6.20
CA ILE A 323 27.78 -8.90 -6.10
C ILE A 323 28.57 -8.39 -7.30
N THR A 324 28.07 -7.35 -7.96
CA THR A 324 28.72 -6.63 -9.06
C THR A 324 28.96 -5.16 -8.71
N LEU A 325 29.74 -4.46 -9.53
CA LEU A 325 29.89 -3.01 -9.47
C LEU A 325 29.28 -2.37 -10.72
N GLU A 326 28.40 -1.40 -10.51
CA GLU A 326 27.90 -0.48 -11.53
C GLU A 326 28.44 0.92 -11.22
N GLY A 327 29.43 1.34 -12.00
CA GLY A 327 30.22 2.52 -11.68
C GLY A 327 30.89 2.38 -10.31
N SER A 328 30.53 3.25 -9.37
CA SER A 328 31.03 3.27 -8.00
C SER A 328 30.03 2.69 -6.99
N LEU A 329 28.99 1.98 -7.45
CA LEU A 329 27.95 1.40 -6.61
C LEU A 329 28.01 -0.14 -6.68
N ALA A 330 28.00 -0.79 -5.53
CA ALA A 330 27.85 -2.24 -5.46
C ALA A 330 26.37 -2.61 -5.60
N ILE A 331 26.08 -3.63 -6.40
CA ILE A 331 24.75 -4.20 -6.61
C ILE A 331 24.78 -5.66 -6.16
N ILE A 332 23.79 -6.06 -5.38
CA ILE A 332 23.65 -7.45 -4.90
C ILE A 332 22.47 -8.06 -5.66
N ASN A 333 22.73 -9.17 -6.36
CA ASN A 333 21.68 -10.00 -6.92
C ASN A 333 21.13 -10.91 -5.80
N PRO A 334 19.86 -10.73 -5.38
CA PRO A 334 19.27 -11.55 -4.32
C PRO A 334 19.13 -13.02 -4.71
N ASP A 335 18.88 -13.35 -5.97
CA ASP A 335 18.70 -14.73 -6.45
C ASP A 335 19.98 -15.56 -6.34
N LEU A 336 21.14 -14.89 -6.39
CA LEU A 336 22.44 -15.52 -6.22
C LEU A 336 22.92 -15.47 -4.76
N CYS A 337 22.28 -14.70 -3.87
CA CYS A 337 22.79 -14.46 -2.52
C CYS A 337 22.44 -15.62 -1.56
N GLU A 338 23.45 -16.32 -1.04
CA GLU A 338 23.25 -17.41 -0.06
C GLU A 338 23.20 -16.92 1.40
N ASN A 339 23.00 -15.63 1.61
CA ASN A 339 22.95 -14.98 2.92
C ASN A 339 24.18 -15.21 3.85
N CYS A 340 25.37 -15.53 3.31
CA CYS A 340 26.56 -15.92 4.10
C CYS A 340 27.20 -14.87 5.03
N GLY A 341 26.87 -13.58 4.89
CA GLY A 341 27.35 -12.53 5.80
C GLY A 341 28.70 -11.89 5.47
N ILE A 342 29.52 -12.50 4.60
CA ILE A 342 30.89 -12.03 4.31
C ILE A 342 30.93 -10.56 3.88
N CYS A 343 30.01 -10.14 3.01
CA CYS A 343 29.96 -8.78 2.50
C CYS A 343 29.68 -7.73 3.60
N LEU A 344 28.94 -8.09 4.67
CA LEU A 344 28.70 -7.22 5.82
C LEU A 344 30.03 -6.93 6.54
N TYR A 345 30.82 -7.97 6.82
CA TYR A 345 32.10 -7.84 7.52
C TYR A 345 33.15 -7.07 6.71
N MET A 346 33.14 -7.21 5.38
CA MET A 346 34.10 -6.52 4.50
C MET A 346 33.71 -5.06 4.23
N CYS A 347 32.45 -4.68 4.49
CA CYS A 347 32.00 -3.32 4.25
C CYS A 347 32.42 -2.38 5.37
N THR A 348 33.56 -1.71 5.19
CA THR A 348 34.07 -0.72 6.15
C THR A 348 33.20 0.52 6.34
N ARG A 349 32.17 0.69 5.50
CA ARG A 349 31.21 1.81 5.55
C ARG A 349 29.83 1.40 6.07
N ASP A 350 29.63 0.13 6.41
CA ASP A 350 28.34 -0.39 6.90
C ASP A 350 27.15 -0.03 5.98
N VAL A 351 27.37 -0.03 4.67
CA VAL A 351 26.34 0.32 3.66
C VAL A 351 25.48 -0.89 3.28
N ILE A 352 25.95 -2.11 3.54
CA ILE A 352 25.22 -3.34 3.22
C ILE A 352 24.31 -3.66 4.40
N ARG A 353 23.01 -3.75 4.15
CA ARG A 353 21.98 -4.02 5.15
C ARG A 353 21.39 -5.39 4.92
N GLU A 354 21.14 -6.10 6.02
CA GLU A 354 20.36 -7.33 6.06
C GLU A 354 18.92 -6.98 6.42
N GLN A 355 17.96 -7.52 5.68
CA GLN A 355 16.55 -7.50 6.12
C GLN A 355 16.39 -8.56 7.20
N ALA A 356 15.80 -8.18 8.34
CA ALA A 356 15.58 -9.09 9.45
C ALA A 356 14.72 -10.27 8.99
N VAL A 357 15.17 -11.48 9.29
CA VAL A 357 14.45 -12.72 9.00
C VAL A 357 13.79 -13.15 10.31
N PRO A 358 12.45 -13.26 10.40
CA PRO A 358 11.83 -13.95 11.52
C PRO A 358 12.33 -15.40 11.54
N GLU A 359 12.87 -15.82 12.68
CA GLU A 359 13.56 -17.09 12.91
C GLU A 359 12.70 -18.34 12.57
N TYR A 360 11.39 -18.15 12.41
CA TYR A 360 10.41 -19.25 12.34
C TYR A 360 10.04 -19.72 10.91
N ASN A 361 10.24 -18.92 9.86
CA ASN A 361 9.75 -19.28 8.51
C ASN A 361 10.72 -20.14 7.67
N TYR A 362 12.02 -20.14 7.99
CA TYR A 362 13.00 -20.94 7.24
C TYR A 362 12.77 -22.45 7.40
N LEU A 363 12.48 -22.90 8.62
CA LEU A 363 12.24 -24.32 8.91
C LEU A 363 10.92 -24.83 8.32
N GLN A 364 9.93 -23.96 8.13
CA GLN A 364 8.64 -24.31 7.54
C GLN A 364 8.70 -24.35 6.00
N LYS A 365 9.37 -23.40 5.34
CA LYS A 365 9.56 -23.45 3.87
C LYS A 365 10.44 -24.62 3.44
N ALA A 366 11.54 -24.88 4.17
CA ALA A 366 12.38 -26.06 3.94
C ALA A 366 11.64 -27.40 4.17
N ALA A 367 10.56 -27.41 4.96
CA ALA A 367 9.71 -28.58 5.16
C ALA A 367 8.60 -28.72 4.10
N LEU A 368 8.37 -27.68 3.28
CA LEU A 368 7.30 -27.61 2.27
C LEU A 368 7.82 -27.70 0.82
N ASP A 369 9.13 -27.86 0.59
CA ASP A 369 9.77 -27.82 -0.73
C ASP A 369 9.34 -26.59 -1.58
N LEU A 370 9.17 -25.44 -0.90
CA LEU A 370 8.88 -24.14 -1.51
C LEU A 370 10.10 -23.22 -1.52
#